data_AF-A0A2D5HAV9-F1
#
_entry.id   AF-A0A2D5HAV9-F1
#
_cell.length_a   1.000
_cell.length_b   1.000
_cell.length_c   1.000
_cell.angle_alpha   90.00
_cell.angle_beta   90.00
_cell.angle_gamma   90.00
#
_symmetry.space_group_name_H-M   'P 1'
#
loop_
_entity.id
_entity.type
_entity.pdbx_description
1 polymer ?
#
loop_
_entity_poly.entity_id
_entity_poly.type
_entity_poly.pdbx_seq_one_letter_code
_entity_poly.pdbx_strand_id
1 'polypeptide(L)'
;MAEYYDMDRFAVQFAEDMQKWALRFQELNDNLRQAGKGSTSSGFTKIAGSLADAISYAKGDTSKGKVAKPTEEFEPVTIKQDRGPTLKFTGLLIAKTEFDMRSGGAMRYEIWETAGNALIAVSETNRETRAVVVEPGDEFDMRCAVMDFFDWENRARSMVRDQLKWKLVREVA
;
A
#
# COMPACT_ATOMS: atom_id res chain seq x y z
N MET A 1 7.82 -36.65 12.20
CA MET A 1 8.49 -36.29 10.94
C MET A 1 8.06 -34.87 10.61
N ALA A 2 8.95 -33.88 10.76
CA ALA A 2 8.67 -32.51 10.37
C ALA A 2 9.27 -32.29 8.98
N GLU A 3 8.42 -31.99 8.00
CA GLU A 3 8.82 -31.59 6.66
C GLU A 3 9.47 -30.20 6.75
N TYR A 4 10.77 -30.16 6.50
CA TYR A 4 11.54 -28.94 6.35
C TYR A 4 11.18 -28.35 4.98
N TYR A 5 10.40 -27.27 4.97
CA TYR A 5 10.13 -26.51 3.74
C TYR A 5 11.43 -25.82 3.31
N ASP A 6 11.89 -26.16 2.11
CA ASP A 6 13.12 -25.69 1.49
C ASP A 6 12.96 -24.22 1.04
N MET A 7 13.16 -23.30 1.99
CA MET A 7 13.05 -21.85 1.81
C MET A 7 14.02 -21.30 0.75
N ASP A 8 15.12 -22.01 0.47
CA ASP A 8 16.13 -21.59 -0.50
C ASP A 8 15.59 -21.68 -1.93
N ARG A 9 14.69 -22.63 -2.22
CA ARG A 9 14.11 -22.80 -3.55
C ARG A 9 13.15 -21.66 -3.91
N PHE A 10 12.44 -21.10 -2.94
CA PHE A 10 11.52 -19.99 -3.16
C PHE A 10 12.26 -18.67 -3.40
N ALA A 11 13.33 -18.42 -2.65
CA ALA A 11 14.17 -17.23 -2.83
C ALA A 11 14.84 -17.22 -4.22
N VAL A 12 15.30 -18.38 -4.70
CA VAL A 12 15.88 -18.52 -6.04
C VAL A 12 14.81 -18.28 -7.12
N GLN A 13 13.61 -18.86 -6.98
CA GLN A 13 12.52 -18.67 -7.93
C GLN A 13 12.07 -17.20 -8.02
N PHE A 14 11.98 -16.52 -6.88
CA PHE A 14 11.63 -15.10 -6.83
C PHE A 14 12.69 -14.22 -7.51
N ALA A 15 13.97 -14.51 -7.30
CA ALA A 15 15.06 -13.79 -7.95
C ALA A 15 15.04 -13.97 -9.48
N GLU A 16 14.78 -15.19 -9.96
CA GLU A 16 14.64 -15.47 -11.40
C GLU A 16 13.42 -14.75 -12.01
N ASP A 17 12.30 -14.71 -11.31
CA ASP A 17 11.09 -14.05 -11.81
C ASP A 17 11.21 -12.52 -11.82
N MET A 18 11.93 -11.95 -10.85
CA MET A 18 12.29 -10.53 -10.85
C MET A 18 13.26 -10.17 -11.99
N GLN A 19 14.21 -11.06 -12.34
CA GLN A 19 15.08 -10.86 -13.49
C GLN A 19 14.31 -10.91 -14.81
N LYS A 20 13.35 -11.84 -14.95
CA LYS A 20 12.47 -11.91 -16.14
C LYS A 20 11.60 -10.66 -16.26
N TRP A 21 11.08 -10.15 -15.14
CA TRP A 21 10.30 -8.91 -15.13
C TRP A 21 11.14 -7.71 -15.56
N ALA A 22 12.38 -7.59 -15.06
CA ALA A 22 13.29 -6.51 -15.43
C ALA A 22 13.66 -6.51 -16.93
N LEU A 23 13.91 -7.69 -17.50
CA LEU A 23 14.17 -7.86 -18.94
C LEU A 23 12.95 -7.45 -19.78
N ARG A 24 11.76 -7.89 -19.39
CA ARG A 24 10.52 -7.53 -20.08
C ARG A 24 10.22 -6.04 -20.00
N PHE A 25 10.56 -5.39 -18.88
CA PHE A 25 10.43 -3.95 -18.72
C PHE A 25 11.42 -3.17 -19.60
N GLN A 26 12.66 -3.65 -19.74
CA GLN A 26 13.63 -3.06 -20.68
C GLN A 26 13.16 -3.18 -22.13
N GLU A 27 12.66 -4.35 -22.55
CA GLU A 27 12.07 -4.53 -23.88
C GLU A 27 10.88 -3.59 -24.13
N LEU A 28 10.02 -3.39 -23.12
CA LEU A 28 8.89 -2.46 -23.20
C LEU A 28 9.37 -1.01 -23.38
N ASN A 29 10.42 -0.62 -22.68
CA ASN A 29 11.01 0.71 -22.77
C ASN A 29 11.72 0.94 -24.11
N ASP A 30 12.41 -0.08 -24.64
CA ASP A 30 13.04 -0.01 -25.96
C ASP A 30 12.01 0.02 -27.09
N ASN A 31 10.90 -0.70 -26.95
CA ASN A 31 9.76 -0.63 -27.86
C ASN A 31 9.10 0.75 -27.84
N LEU A 32 8.96 1.37 -26.65
CA LEU A 32 8.48 2.75 -26.52
C LEU A 32 9.44 3.75 -27.15
N ARG A 33 10.76 3.54 -27.02
CA ARG A 33 11.79 4.37 -27.68
C ARG A 33 11.78 4.23 -29.20
N GLN A 34 11.54 3.03 -29.73
CA GLN A 34 11.42 2.82 -31.18
C GLN A 34 10.11 3.37 -31.74
N ALA A 35 9.01 3.33 -30.96
CA ALA A 35 7.73 3.93 -31.31
C ALA A 35 7.74 5.47 -31.23
N GLY A 36 8.63 6.05 -30.40
CA GLY A 36 8.73 7.49 -30.13
C GLY A 36 9.74 8.25 -30.99
N LYS A 37 9.83 8.00 -32.31
CA LYS A 37 10.51 8.93 -33.23
C LYS A 37 9.68 10.22 -33.35
N GLY A 38 9.83 11.09 -32.35
CA GLY A 38 9.35 12.47 -32.38
C GLY A 38 8.61 12.90 -31.13
N SER A 39 9.29 13.05 -29.98
CA SER A 39 9.06 14.16 -29.04
C SER A 39 9.99 14.05 -27.82
N THR A 40 10.92 14.99 -27.75
CA THR A 40 11.72 15.49 -26.61
C THR A 40 11.83 14.67 -25.31
N SER A 41 13.00 14.06 -25.15
CA SER A 41 13.57 13.49 -23.93
C SER A 41 14.01 14.57 -22.93
N SER A 42 13.45 14.56 -21.71
CA SER A 42 14.07 15.25 -20.56
C SER A 42 13.84 14.54 -19.21
N GLY A 43 12.87 13.63 -19.10
CA GLY A 43 12.52 12.97 -17.83
C GLY A 43 13.22 11.64 -17.50
N PHE A 44 13.70 10.89 -18.50
CA PHE A 44 14.05 9.47 -18.29
C PHE A 44 15.52 9.21 -17.94
N THR A 45 16.45 10.13 -18.19
CA THR A 45 17.87 9.94 -17.89
C THR A 45 18.19 10.05 -16.39
N LYS A 46 17.26 10.54 -15.57
CA LYS A 46 17.43 10.65 -14.11
C LYS A 46 17.20 9.34 -13.34
N ILE A 47 16.47 8.38 -13.92
CA ILE A 47 16.12 7.13 -13.22
C ILE A 47 17.29 6.13 -13.25
N ALA A 48 18.09 6.12 -14.32
CA ALA A 48 19.20 5.17 -14.46
C ALA A 48 20.38 5.46 -13.50
N GLY A 49 20.61 6.73 -13.14
CA GLY A 49 21.64 7.10 -12.15
C GLY A 49 21.31 6.62 -10.73
N SER A 50 20.02 6.54 -10.38
CA SER A 50 19.58 6.16 -9.04
C SER A 50 19.67 4.66 -8.75
N LEU A 51 19.72 3.80 -9.78
CA LEU A 51 19.82 2.34 -9.58
C LEU A 51 21.26 1.89 -9.30
N ALA A 52 22.26 2.57 -9.89
CA ALA A 52 23.67 2.27 -9.61
C ALA A 52 24.06 2.65 -8.18
N ASP A 53 23.52 3.75 -7.66
CA ASP A 53 23.72 4.18 -6.27
C ASP A 53 23.01 3.26 -5.27
N ALA A 54 21.88 2.65 -5.63
CA ALA A 54 21.17 1.69 -4.77
C ALA A 54 21.94 0.36 -4.58
N ILE A 55 22.72 -0.07 -5.59
CA ILE A 55 23.51 -1.31 -5.52
C ILE A 55 24.78 -1.13 -4.68
N SER A 56 25.34 0.09 -4.64
CA SER A 56 26.48 0.46 -3.78
C SER A 56 26.16 0.35 -2.27
N TYR A 57 24.90 0.52 -1.88
CA TYR A 57 24.48 0.55 -0.47
C TYR A 57 24.36 -0.84 0.20
N ALA A 58 24.47 -1.94 -0.55
CA ALA A 58 24.32 -3.30 -0.01
C ALA A 58 25.60 -3.88 0.62
N LYS A 59 26.72 -3.15 0.63
CA LYS A 59 27.98 -3.57 1.26
C LYS A 59 28.63 -2.41 2.02
N GLY A 60 28.30 -2.25 3.30
CA GLY A 60 29.13 -1.47 4.21
C GLY A 60 28.41 -0.83 5.39
N ASP A 61 28.84 -1.23 6.59
CA ASP A 61 28.75 -0.51 7.85
C ASP A 61 27.40 -0.37 8.58
N THR A 62 27.20 -1.34 9.48
CA THR A 62 26.62 -1.15 10.81
C THR A 62 27.24 0.02 11.57
N SER A 63 26.47 1.08 11.85
CA SER A 63 26.29 1.60 13.22
C SER A 63 25.39 2.84 13.28
N LYS A 64 24.56 2.88 14.34
CA LYS A 64 23.78 4.01 14.89
C LYS A 64 22.46 4.39 14.20
N GLY A 65 21.41 3.71 14.66
CA GLY A 65 20.14 4.31 15.09
C GLY A 65 19.40 5.17 14.07
N LYS A 66 18.51 4.54 13.29
CA LYS A 66 17.27 5.13 12.75
C LYS A 66 16.26 4.01 12.55
N VAL A 67 15.03 4.27 12.99
CA VAL A 67 13.87 3.39 13.01
C VAL A 67 13.70 2.69 11.66
N ALA A 68 13.69 1.35 11.69
CA ALA A 68 13.41 0.53 10.52
C ALA A 68 12.01 0.87 10.00
N LYS A 69 11.94 1.45 8.80
CA LYS A 69 10.71 1.44 8.01
C LYS A 69 10.47 -0.02 7.62
N PRO A 70 9.32 -0.63 7.96
CA PRO A 70 9.00 -1.95 7.43
C PRO A 70 8.91 -1.83 5.92
N THR A 71 9.51 -2.78 5.21
CA THR A 71 9.23 -3.05 3.80
C THR A 71 7.75 -3.41 3.73
N GLU A 72 6.94 -2.43 3.35
CA GLU A 72 5.49 -2.52 3.30
C GLU A 72 5.09 -3.30 2.04
N GLU A 73 5.05 -4.62 2.16
CA GLU A 73 4.67 -5.53 1.09
C GLU A 73 3.14 -5.62 0.96
N PHE A 74 2.66 -5.65 -0.27
CA PHE A 74 1.26 -5.91 -0.58
C PHE A 74 0.95 -7.38 -0.27
N GLU A 75 0.02 -7.60 0.65
CA GLU A 75 -0.37 -8.95 1.08
C GLU A 75 -1.79 -9.32 0.63
N PRO A 76 -2.07 -10.61 0.39
CA PRO A 76 -3.41 -11.08 0.08
C PRO A 76 -4.29 -11.04 1.33
N VAL A 77 -5.38 -10.29 1.28
CA VAL A 77 -6.32 -10.06 2.39
C VAL A 77 -7.71 -10.56 2.02
N THR A 78 -8.41 -11.13 2.99
CA THR A 78 -9.83 -11.48 2.88
C THR A 78 -10.61 -10.89 4.04
N ILE A 79 -11.56 -10.00 3.74
CA ILE A 79 -12.44 -9.38 4.73
C ILE A 79 -13.84 -9.96 4.58
N LYS A 80 -14.31 -10.65 5.62
CA LYS A 80 -15.69 -11.13 5.71
C LYS A 80 -16.51 -10.08 6.46
N GLN A 81 -17.52 -9.55 5.79
CA GLN A 81 -18.46 -8.64 6.40
C GLN A 81 -19.66 -9.42 6.93
N ASP A 82 -20.24 -8.98 8.04
CA ASP A 82 -21.50 -9.54 8.54
C ASP A 82 -22.66 -9.21 7.60
N ARG A 83 -22.58 -8.04 6.96
CA ARG A 83 -23.54 -7.54 5.97
C ARG A 83 -22.78 -7.10 4.74
N GLY A 84 -23.16 -7.64 3.59
CA GLY A 84 -22.54 -7.30 2.30
C GLY A 84 -21.57 -8.37 1.78
N PRO A 85 -20.82 -8.05 0.71
CA PRO A 85 -19.95 -9.01 0.05
C PRO A 85 -18.66 -9.28 0.86
N THR A 86 -18.11 -10.48 0.73
CA THR A 86 -16.73 -10.76 1.15
C THR A 86 -15.77 -10.08 0.18
N LEU A 87 -14.84 -9.28 0.70
CA LEU A 87 -13.80 -8.64 -0.10
C LEU A 87 -12.55 -9.52 -0.11
N LYS A 88 -12.00 -9.77 -1.30
CA LYS A 88 -10.70 -10.42 -1.49
C LYS A 88 -9.85 -9.51 -2.36
N PHE A 89 -8.70 -9.10 -1.85
CA PHE A 89 -7.82 -8.16 -2.53
C PHE A 89 -6.38 -8.36 -2.09
N THR A 90 -5.44 -7.81 -2.86
CA THR A 90 -4.05 -7.66 -2.41
C THR A 90 -3.85 -6.20 -2.04
N GLY A 91 -3.44 -5.93 -0.81
CA GLY A 91 -3.40 -4.58 -0.28
C GLY A 91 -2.27 -4.37 0.72
N LEU A 92 -1.97 -3.10 0.94
CA LEU A 92 -1.07 -2.62 1.95
C LEU A 92 -1.88 -1.91 3.04
N LEU A 93 -1.70 -2.29 4.31
CA LEU A 93 -2.31 -1.59 5.43
C LEU A 93 -1.59 -0.26 5.66
N ILE A 94 -2.22 0.85 5.29
CA ILE A 94 -1.63 2.18 5.38
C ILE A 94 -1.96 2.90 6.70
N ALA A 95 -3.07 2.54 7.35
CA ALA A 95 -3.42 3.09 8.66
C ALA A 95 -4.27 2.13 9.49
N LYS A 96 -4.05 2.16 10.81
CA LYS A 96 -4.80 1.35 11.78
C LYS A 96 -4.94 2.04 13.13
N THR A 97 -6.10 1.94 13.75
CA THR A 97 -6.28 2.29 15.16
C THR A 97 -7.24 1.32 15.83
N GLU A 98 -7.00 1.02 17.10
CA GLU A 98 -7.82 0.13 17.92
C GLU A 98 -8.00 0.75 19.30
N PHE A 99 -9.21 0.69 19.84
CA PHE A 99 -9.54 1.28 21.13
C PHE A 99 -10.73 0.56 21.78
N ASP A 100 -10.75 0.58 23.11
CA ASP A 100 -11.86 0.04 23.88
C ASP A 100 -13.07 0.98 23.89
N MET A 101 -14.26 0.41 23.71
CA MET A 101 -15.53 1.10 23.82
C MET A 101 -16.05 1.10 25.26
N ARG A 102 -16.70 2.18 25.68
CA ARG A 102 -17.30 2.31 27.01
C ARG A 102 -18.39 1.25 27.28
N SER A 103 -19.08 0.79 26.24
CA SER A 103 -20.10 -0.26 26.30
C SER A 103 -19.54 -1.67 26.43
N GLY A 104 -18.22 -1.81 26.52
CA GLY A 104 -17.51 -3.09 26.44
C GLY A 104 -17.24 -3.50 24.98
N GLY A 105 -16.04 -4.03 24.76
CA GLY A 105 -15.54 -4.47 23.45
C GLY A 105 -14.54 -3.51 22.82
N ALA A 106 -13.82 -4.00 21.81
CA ALA A 106 -12.86 -3.20 21.05
C ALA A 106 -13.50 -2.73 19.73
N MET A 107 -13.11 -1.54 19.30
CA MET A 107 -13.40 -1.02 17.97
C MET A 107 -12.08 -0.78 17.25
N ARG A 108 -12.03 -1.18 15.99
CA ARG A 108 -10.86 -1.08 15.14
C ARG A 108 -11.24 -0.42 13.82
N TYR A 109 -10.41 0.54 13.41
CA TYR A 109 -10.46 1.10 12.07
C TYR A 109 -9.18 0.78 11.33
N GLU A 110 -9.33 0.41 10.05
CA GLU A 110 -8.21 0.16 9.15
C GLU A 110 -8.46 0.84 7.81
N ILE A 111 -7.39 1.28 7.18
CA ILE A 111 -7.39 1.74 5.80
C ILE A 111 -6.31 0.95 5.06
N TRP A 112 -6.72 0.28 4.01
CA TRP A 112 -5.86 -0.44 3.10
C TRP A 112 -5.77 0.28 1.76
N GLU A 113 -4.61 0.25 1.14
CA GLU A 113 -4.37 0.69 -0.23
C GLU A 113 -4.14 -0.54 -1.11
N THR A 114 -4.80 -0.58 -2.27
CA THR A 114 -4.59 -1.66 -3.26
C THR A 114 -3.58 -1.23 -4.31
N ALA A 115 -3.00 -2.19 -5.04
CA ALA A 115 -2.07 -1.88 -6.14
C ALA A 115 -2.70 -1.05 -7.28
N GLY A 116 -4.04 -1.00 -7.34
CA GLY A 116 -4.80 -0.15 -8.26
C GLY A 116 -5.12 1.24 -7.71
N ASN A 117 -4.50 1.66 -6.61
CA ASN A 117 -4.77 2.91 -5.88
C ASN A 117 -6.22 3.04 -5.38
N ALA A 118 -6.96 1.94 -5.24
CA ALA A 118 -8.24 1.96 -4.53
C ALA A 118 -7.98 1.90 -3.03
N LEU A 119 -8.80 2.60 -2.24
CA LEU A 119 -8.76 2.54 -0.78
C LEU A 119 -9.84 1.60 -0.27
N ILE A 120 -9.53 0.84 0.77
CA ILE A 120 -10.50 -0.02 1.45
C ILE A 120 -10.53 0.43 2.92
N ALA A 121 -11.65 1.00 3.32
CA ALA A 121 -11.89 1.42 4.69
C ALA A 121 -12.64 0.31 5.42
N VAL A 122 -12.16 -0.06 6.60
CA VAL A 122 -12.68 -1.18 7.40
C VAL A 122 -13.00 -0.70 8.80
N SER A 123 -14.19 -1.03 9.28
CA SER A 123 -14.61 -0.83 10.67
C SER A 123 -14.97 -2.18 11.25
N GLU A 124 -14.28 -2.57 12.32
CA GLU A 124 -14.46 -3.84 13.00
C GLU A 124 -14.79 -3.60 14.48
N THR A 125 -15.77 -4.32 14.97
CA THR A 125 -16.11 -4.43 16.39
C THR A 125 -16.23 -5.90 16.75
N ASN A 126 -16.31 -6.22 18.04
CA ASN A 126 -16.57 -7.61 18.48
C ASN A 126 -17.86 -8.23 17.93
N ARG A 127 -18.77 -7.44 17.34
CA ARG A 127 -20.08 -7.90 16.85
C ARG A 127 -20.26 -7.76 15.35
N GLU A 128 -19.48 -6.89 14.71
CA GLU A 128 -19.74 -6.50 13.35
C GLU A 128 -18.46 -6.00 12.66
N THR A 129 -18.23 -6.51 11.45
CA THR A 129 -17.21 -6.07 10.51
C THR A 129 -17.87 -5.51 9.27
N ARG A 130 -17.50 -4.26 8.94
CA ARG A 130 -17.93 -3.55 7.73
C ARG A 130 -16.71 -3.09 6.95
N ALA A 131 -16.81 -3.08 5.63
CA ALA A 131 -15.79 -2.57 4.76
C ALA A 131 -16.41 -1.95 3.49
N VAL A 132 -15.81 -0.87 3.01
CA VAL A 132 -16.16 -0.25 1.73
C VAL A 132 -14.93 -0.17 0.83
N VAL A 133 -15.15 -0.38 -0.46
CA VAL A 133 -14.15 -0.12 -1.49
C VAL A 133 -14.42 1.28 -2.05
N VAL A 134 -13.42 2.15 -1.95
CA VAL A 134 -13.43 3.48 -2.56
C VAL A 134 -12.62 3.39 -3.85
N GLU A 135 -13.31 3.56 -4.97
CA GLU A 135 -12.69 3.48 -6.29
C GLU A 135 -11.62 4.57 -6.47
N PRO A 136 -10.58 4.31 -7.29
CA PRO A 136 -9.56 5.31 -7.58
C PRO A 136 -10.18 6.53 -8.25
N GLY A 137 -9.82 7.72 -7.77
CA GLY A 137 -10.37 8.98 -8.25
C GLY A 137 -9.54 10.18 -7.79
N ASP A 138 -10.20 11.33 -7.62
CA ASP A 138 -9.55 12.49 -7.01
C ASP A 138 -9.18 12.18 -5.56
N GLU A 139 -7.95 12.53 -5.17
CA GLU A 139 -7.41 12.18 -3.87
C GLU A 139 -8.25 12.76 -2.72
N PHE A 140 -8.78 13.98 -2.87
CA PHE A 140 -9.62 14.59 -1.85
C PHE A 140 -10.98 13.89 -1.75
N ASP A 141 -11.61 13.59 -2.87
CA ASP A 141 -12.90 12.91 -2.90
C ASP A 141 -12.80 11.49 -2.31
N MET A 142 -11.72 10.76 -2.61
CA MET A 142 -11.45 9.45 -2.02
C MET A 142 -11.29 9.53 -0.50
N ARG A 143 -10.52 10.52 -0.01
CA ARG A 143 -10.34 10.75 1.43
C ARG A 143 -11.65 11.10 2.12
N CYS A 144 -12.50 11.91 1.48
CA CYS A 144 -13.84 12.22 1.96
C CYS A 144 -14.72 10.96 2.01
N ALA A 145 -14.73 10.13 0.97
CA ALA A 145 -15.51 8.89 0.95
C ALA A 145 -15.10 7.91 2.06
N VAL A 146 -13.79 7.80 2.35
CA VAL A 146 -13.29 7.03 3.50
C VAL A 146 -13.82 7.61 4.82
N MET A 147 -13.81 8.93 4.98
CA MET A 147 -14.27 9.58 6.19
C MET A 147 -15.80 9.53 6.35
N ASP A 148 -16.55 9.57 5.26
CA ASP A 148 -18.00 9.37 5.25
C ASP A 148 -18.35 7.95 5.70
N PHE A 149 -17.59 6.93 5.27
CA PHE A 149 -17.75 5.56 5.77
C PHE A 149 -17.50 5.43 7.28
N PHE A 150 -16.54 6.19 7.82
CA PHE A 150 -16.28 6.25 9.26
C PHE A 150 -17.18 7.22 10.01
N ASP A 151 -18.26 7.73 9.39
CA ASP A 151 -19.18 8.70 9.99
C ASP A 151 -18.47 9.92 10.61
N TRP A 152 -17.31 10.30 10.07
CA TRP A 152 -16.45 11.37 10.59
C TRP A 152 -16.02 11.22 12.06
N GLU A 153 -15.94 9.97 12.55
CA GLU A 153 -15.58 9.65 13.92
C GLU A 153 -14.23 10.24 14.34
N ASN A 154 -14.17 10.78 15.57
CA ASN A 154 -12.97 11.50 16.07
C ASN A 154 -11.72 10.62 16.10
N ARG A 155 -11.88 9.32 16.35
CA ARG A 155 -10.80 8.33 16.36
C ARG A 155 -10.26 8.10 14.95
N ALA A 156 -11.14 7.93 13.97
CA ALA A 156 -10.77 7.81 12.56
C ALA A 156 -10.08 9.09 12.05
N ARG A 157 -10.61 10.27 12.38
CA ARG A 157 -9.99 11.56 12.06
C ARG A 157 -8.58 11.69 12.63
N SER A 158 -8.38 11.28 13.88
CA SER A 158 -7.05 11.32 14.52
C SER A 158 -6.10 10.34 13.82
N MET A 159 -6.55 9.14 13.49
CA MET A 159 -5.78 8.14 12.76
C MET A 159 -5.29 8.69 11.40
N VAL A 160 -6.18 9.21 10.56
CA VAL A 160 -5.78 9.71 9.22
C VAL A 160 -4.89 10.96 9.30
N ARG A 161 -5.08 11.81 10.31
CA ARG A 161 -4.20 12.97 10.56
C ARG A 161 -2.82 12.52 11.04
N ASP A 162 -2.76 11.57 11.97
CA ASP A 162 -1.53 11.27 12.71
C ASP A 162 -0.66 10.25 11.96
N GLN A 163 -1.25 9.32 11.23
CA GLN A 163 -0.54 8.29 10.47
C GLN A 163 -0.38 8.68 9.00
N LEU A 164 -1.46 9.08 8.34
CA LEU A 164 -1.45 9.38 6.89
C LEU A 164 -1.17 10.85 6.56
N LYS A 165 -1.19 11.74 7.56
CA LYS A 165 -0.99 13.19 7.39
C LYS A 165 -1.99 13.81 6.40
N TRP A 166 -3.19 13.27 6.30
CA TRP A 166 -4.23 13.78 5.42
C TRP A 166 -4.68 15.19 5.84
N LYS A 167 -4.79 16.08 4.86
CA LYS A 167 -5.38 17.42 5.01
C LYS A 167 -6.81 17.38 4.49
N LEU A 168 -7.77 17.32 5.40
CA LEU A 168 -9.21 17.32 5.09
C LEU A 168 -9.76 18.76 5.12
N VAL A 169 -9.14 19.65 4.34
CA VAL A 169 -9.54 21.06 4.20
C VAL A 169 -9.57 21.39 2.72
N ARG A 170 -10.71 21.92 2.25
CA ARG A 170 -10.88 22.43 0.90
C ARG A 170 -11.28 23.90 0.98
N GLU A 171 -10.50 24.75 0.33
CA GLU A 171 -10.84 26.15 0.14
C GLU A 171 -11.90 26.25 -0.97
N VAL A 172 -12.92 27.07 -0.74
CA VAL A 172 -14.03 27.29 -1.69
C VAL A 172 -14.01 28.78 -2.03
N ALA A 173 -13.88 29.08 -3.32
CA ALA A 173 -13.88 30.43 -3.89
C ALA A 173 -15.26 30.81 -4.43
#